data_AF-A0A356WXM6-F1
#
_entry.id   AF-A0A356WXM6-F1
#
_cell.length_a   1.000
_cell.length_b   1.000
_cell.length_c   1.000
_cell.angle_alpha   90.00
_cell.angle_beta   90.00
_cell.angle_gamma   90.00
#
_symmetry.space_group_name_H-M   'P 1'
#
loop_
_entity.id
_entity.type
_entity.pdbx_description
1 polymer ?
#
loop_
_entity_poly.entity_id
_entity_poly.type
_entity_poly.pdbx_seq_one_letter_code
_entity_poly.pdbx_strand_id
1 'polypeptide(L)'
;WSIMPPVVAIVLAFYTREVVSSLFLGICLGGVISGQLNIVQDFLIPSVGTESFALIIIVYLWALGGLIGIWTRTGGAEKFAIWASEKMVRGPQTAKFFTWMMGLIFHQGGTISTVLTGATVRPIADKHNVSHEELAYMVDSTASPAATLIPFNVWPFYVGGLVIGTLPFLETTQQSISFFFSALPYNFY
;
A
#
# COMPACT_ATOMS: atom_id res chain seq x y z
N TRP A 1 -4.72 -8.75 -25.42
CA TRP A 1 -5.12 -9.91 -24.58
C TRP A 1 -4.66 -9.80 -23.13
N SER A 2 -3.60 -9.05 -22.81
CA SER A 2 -3.04 -8.88 -21.46
C SER A 2 -3.99 -8.27 -20.40
N ILE A 3 -5.02 -7.54 -20.81
CA ILE A 3 -6.04 -6.95 -19.91
C ILE A 3 -7.09 -7.99 -19.47
N MET A 4 -7.21 -9.12 -20.18
CA MET A 4 -8.27 -10.09 -19.91
C MET A 4 -8.14 -10.78 -18.54
N PRO A 5 -6.95 -11.27 -18.12
CA PRO A 5 -6.77 -11.85 -16.78
C PRO A 5 -7.19 -10.93 -15.62
N PRO A 6 -6.73 -9.66 -15.52
CA PRO A 6 -7.14 -8.79 -14.43
C PRO A 6 -8.63 -8.42 -14.51
N VAL A 7 -9.20 -8.23 -15.70
CA VAL A 7 -10.65 -7.96 -15.83
C VAL A 7 -11.48 -9.13 -15.33
N VAL A 8 -11.13 -10.37 -15.72
CA VAL A 8 -11.83 -11.57 -15.26
C VAL A 8 -11.68 -11.74 -13.74
N ALA A 9 -10.48 -11.54 -13.20
CA ALA A 9 -10.26 -11.61 -11.76
C ALA A 9 -11.12 -10.57 -10.99
N ILE A 10 -11.19 -9.33 -11.47
CA ILE A 10 -12.00 -8.27 -10.84
C ILE A 10 -13.50 -8.61 -10.92
N VAL A 11 -14.00 -8.98 -12.10
CA VAL A 11 -15.42 -9.31 -12.30
C VAL A 11 -15.84 -10.50 -11.44
N LEU A 12 -15.01 -11.55 -11.41
CA LEU A 12 -15.25 -12.70 -10.56
C LEU A 12 -15.18 -12.34 -9.08
N ALA A 13 -14.25 -11.49 -8.65
CA ALA A 13 -14.13 -11.09 -7.25
C ALA A 13 -15.41 -10.40 -6.76
N PHE A 14 -16.00 -9.50 -7.56
CA PHE A 14 -17.28 -8.87 -7.22
C PHE A 14 -18.46 -9.83 -7.28
N TYR A 15 -18.50 -10.73 -8.26
CA TYR A 15 -19.59 -11.68 -8.44
C TYR A 15 -19.61 -12.77 -7.35
N THR A 16 -18.46 -13.38 -7.10
CA THR A 16 -18.28 -14.48 -6.13
C THR A 16 -18.13 -14.00 -4.70
N ARG A 17 -17.74 -12.73 -4.50
CA ARG A 17 -17.29 -12.16 -3.22
C ARG A 17 -16.08 -12.89 -2.63
N GLU A 18 -15.34 -13.64 -3.46
CA GLU A 18 -14.16 -14.43 -3.08
C GLU A 18 -12.94 -13.99 -3.90
N VAL A 19 -12.10 -13.16 -3.31
CA VAL A 19 -10.95 -12.55 -3.98
C VAL A 19 -9.91 -13.61 -4.37
N VAL A 20 -9.62 -14.56 -3.47
CA VAL A 20 -8.55 -15.56 -3.66
C VAL A 20 -8.84 -16.47 -4.85
N SER A 21 -10.06 -17.03 -4.90
CA SER A 21 -10.47 -17.90 -6.01
C SER A 21 -10.49 -17.14 -7.35
N SER A 22 -10.89 -15.87 -7.33
CA SER A 22 -10.95 -15.02 -8.52
C SER A 22 -9.55 -14.68 -9.06
N LEU A 23 -8.59 -14.39 -8.18
CA LEU A 23 -7.18 -14.21 -8.56
C LEU A 23 -6.59 -15.49 -9.13
N PHE A 24 -6.86 -16.65 -8.52
CA PHE A 24 -6.40 -17.94 -9.02
C PHE A 24 -6.90 -18.21 -10.45
N LEU A 25 -8.19 -17.97 -10.71
CA LEU A 25 -8.75 -18.11 -12.06
C LEU A 25 -8.15 -17.10 -13.05
N GLY A 26 -7.84 -15.88 -12.60
CA GLY A 26 -7.08 -14.90 -13.37
C GLY A 26 -5.71 -15.44 -13.79
N ILE A 27 -4.97 -16.09 -12.87
CA ILE A 27 -3.67 -16.72 -13.16
C ILE A 27 -3.84 -17.88 -14.15
N CYS A 28 -4.84 -18.75 -13.96
CA CYS A 28 -5.16 -19.83 -14.90
C CYS A 28 -5.39 -19.29 -16.32
N LEU A 29 -6.19 -18.22 -16.43
CA LEU A 29 -6.46 -17.57 -17.72
C LEU A 29 -5.20 -16.94 -18.30
N GLY A 30 -4.37 -16.30 -17.47
CA GLY A 30 -3.06 -15.79 -17.85
C GLY A 30 -2.17 -16.87 -18.45
N GLY A 31 -2.10 -18.04 -17.82
CA GLY A 31 -1.34 -19.20 -18.31
C GLY A 31 -1.85 -19.73 -19.66
N VAL A 32 -3.17 -19.77 -19.87
CA VAL A 32 -3.74 -20.15 -21.18
C VAL A 32 -3.36 -19.14 -22.26
N ILE A 33 -3.44 -17.84 -21.97
CA ILE A 33 -3.10 -16.79 -22.95
C ILE A 33 -1.60 -16.78 -23.26
N SER A 34 -0.74 -16.97 -22.26
CA SER A 34 0.72 -16.99 -22.44
C SER A 34 1.24 -18.29 -23.04
N GLY A 35 0.40 -19.34 -23.13
CA GLY A 35 0.81 -20.68 -23.54
C GLY A 35 1.54 -21.48 -22.45
N GLN A 36 1.63 -20.96 -21.22
CA GLN A 36 2.27 -21.60 -20.07
C GLN A 36 1.22 -22.27 -19.19
N LEU A 37 0.84 -23.51 -19.55
CA LEU A 37 -0.22 -24.24 -18.87
C LEU A 37 0.20 -24.75 -17.48
N ASN A 38 1.50 -24.90 -17.21
CA ASN A 38 1.98 -25.30 -15.88
C ASN A 38 2.08 -24.08 -14.96
N ILE A 39 0.92 -23.51 -14.61
CA ILE A 39 0.84 -22.27 -13.83
C ILE A 39 1.52 -22.38 -12.46
N VAL A 40 1.64 -23.60 -11.92
CA VAL A 40 2.31 -23.84 -10.65
C VAL A 40 3.80 -23.55 -10.79
N GLN A 41 4.45 -24.16 -11.79
CA GLN A 41 5.88 -24.00 -12.02
C GLN A 41 6.22 -22.62 -12.59
N ASP A 42 5.38 -22.12 -13.50
CA ASP A 42 5.70 -20.93 -14.29
C ASP A 42 5.33 -19.62 -13.57
N PHE A 43 4.30 -19.64 -12.71
CA PHE A 43 3.81 -18.42 -12.04
C PHE A 43 3.77 -18.54 -10.52
N LEU A 44 3.21 -19.61 -9.95
CA LEU A 44 3.00 -19.68 -8.49
C LEU A 44 4.31 -19.85 -7.72
N ILE A 45 5.14 -20.84 -8.06
CA ILE A 45 6.41 -21.11 -7.37
C ILE A 45 7.34 -19.87 -7.40
N PRO A 46 7.57 -19.20 -8.55
CA PRO A 46 8.35 -17.96 -8.59
C PRO A 46 7.76 -16.83 -7.74
N SER A 47 6.43 -16.80 -7.56
CA SER A 47 5.73 -15.77 -6.80
C SER A 47 5.71 -15.99 -5.29
N VAL A 48 6.06 -17.18 -4.79
CA VAL A 48 6.14 -17.46 -3.33
C VAL A 48 7.21 -16.59 -2.66
N GLY A 49 8.16 -16.06 -3.43
CA GLY A 49 9.25 -15.22 -2.96
C GLY A 49 10.50 -16.03 -2.64
N THR A 50 11.47 -15.37 -1.99
CA THR A 50 12.76 -15.97 -1.64
C THR A 50 12.95 -16.00 -0.13
N GLU A 51 13.84 -16.87 0.36
CA GLU A 51 14.23 -16.90 1.78
C GLU A 51 14.75 -15.53 2.25
N SER A 52 15.49 -14.83 1.38
CA SER A 52 15.97 -13.48 1.65
C SER A 52 14.82 -12.48 1.81
N PHE A 53 13.80 -12.54 0.95
CA PHE A 53 12.60 -11.72 1.06
C PHE A 53 11.84 -12.00 2.37
N ALA A 54 11.68 -13.28 2.72
CA ALA A 54 11.04 -13.67 3.98
C ALA A 54 11.81 -13.14 5.20
N LEU A 55 13.15 -13.24 5.21
CA LEU A 55 13.99 -12.71 6.26
C LEU A 55 13.84 -11.18 6.38
N ILE A 56 13.84 -10.47 5.27
CA ILE A 56 13.64 -9.00 5.25
C ILE A 56 12.28 -8.66 5.88
N ILE A 57 11.19 -9.33 5.48
CA ILE A 57 9.86 -9.10 6.06
C ILE A 57 9.86 -9.36 7.56
N ILE A 58 10.44 -10.48 8.02
CA ILE A 58 10.45 -10.83 9.45
C ILE A 58 11.21 -9.78 10.26
N VAL A 59 12.44 -9.43 9.85
CA VAL A 59 13.25 -8.42 10.53
C VAL A 59 12.53 -7.07 10.53
N TYR A 60 11.93 -6.71 9.40
CA TYR A 60 11.20 -5.45 9.25
C TYR A 60 9.97 -5.37 10.16
N LEU A 61 9.12 -6.40 10.19
CA LEU A 61 7.94 -6.47 11.05
C LEU A 61 8.32 -6.51 12.54
N TRP A 62 9.41 -7.22 12.88
CA TRP A 62 9.91 -7.27 14.25
C TRP A 62 10.42 -5.91 14.73
N ALA A 63 11.22 -5.23 13.91
CA ALA A 63 11.72 -3.88 14.21
C ALA A 63 10.57 -2.87 14.31
N LEU A 64 9.60 -2.92 13.39
CA LEU A 64 8.43 -2.04 13.40
C LEU A 64 7.57 -2.28 14.66
N GLY A 65 7.29 -3.54 14.99
CA GLY A 65 6.56 -3.89 16.21
C GLY A 65 7.28 -3.42 17.47
N GLY A 66 8.61 -3.55 17.52
CA GLY A 66 9.44 -3.02 18.60
C GLY A 66 9.37 -1.50 18.72
N LEU A 67 9.48 -0.79 17.59
CA LEU A 67 9.37 0.67 17.54
C LEU A 67 8.00 1.15 18.02
N ILE A 68 6.90 0.54 17.54
CA ILE A 68 5.54 0.86 17.97
C ILE A 68 5.35 0.54 19.46
N GLY A 69 5.90 -0.58 19.93
CA GLY A 69 5.87 -0.95 21.35
C GLY A 69 6.54 0.10 22.24
N ILE A 70 7.70 0.61 21.83
CA ILE A 70 8.39 1.71 22.53
C ILE A 70 7.56 2.99 22.44
N TRP A 71 7.09 3.36 21.25
CA TRP A 71 6.31 4.58 20.99
C TRP A 71 5.04 4.66 21.84
N THR A 72 4.35 3.53 22.00
CA THR A 72 3.12 3.42 22.78
C THR A 72 3.39 3.34 24.28
N ARG A 73 4.39 2.57 24.74
CA ARG A 73 4.65 2.39 26.18
C ARG A 73 5.41 3.54 26.84
N THR A 74 6.19 4.31 26.10
CA THR A 74 6.93 5.47 26.65
C THR A 74 6.04 6.71 26.82
N GLY A 75 4.79 6.66 26.36
CA GLY A 75 3.91 7.84 26.30
C GLY A 75 4.27 8.82 25.18
N GLY A 76 5.19 8.45 24.27
CA GLY A 76 5.56 9.27 23.11
C GLY A 76 4.36 9.58 22.21
N ALA A 77 3.54 8.57 21.93
CA ALA A 77 2.28 8.73 21.20
C ALA A 77 1.34 9.76 21.85
N GLU A 78 1.19 9.71 23.18
CA GLU A 78 0.32 10.60 23.94
C GLU A 78 0.87 12.03 23.96
N LYS A 79 2.18 12.20 24.18
CA LYS A 79 2.83 13.52 24.14
C LYS A 79 2.75 14.16 22.75
N PHE A 80 2.95 13.37 21.71
CA PHE A 80 2.77 13.83 20.33
C PHE A 80 1.32 14.24 20.06
N ALA A 81 0.36 13.46 20.52
CA ALA A 81 -1.06 13.77 20.39
C ALA A 81 -1.46 15.06 21.13
N ILE A 82 -0.93 15.29 22.33
CA ILE A 82 -1.13 16.54 23.07
C ILE A 82 -0.55 17.72 22.30
N TRP A 83 0.71 17.61 21.84
CA TRP A 83 1.35 18.67 21.06
C TRP A 83 0.58 19.00 19.78
N ALA A 84 0.14 17.98 19.04
CA ALA A 84 -0.65 18.14 17.83
C ALA A 84 -2.04 18.76 18.13
N SER A 85 -2.67 18.37 19.24
CA SER A 85 -3.92 18.97 19.71
C SER A 85 -3.77 20.44 20.07
N GLU A 86 -2.67 20.82 20.74
CA GLU A 86 -2.46 22.21 21.15
C GLU A 86 -2.14 23.13 19.96
N LYS A 87 -1.45 22.61 18.94
CA LYS A 87 -0.93 23.42 17.83
C LYS A 87 -1.78 23.38 16.56
N MET A 88 -2.35 22.22 16.23
CA MET A 88 -2.96 21.96 14.92
C MET A 88 -4.42 21.56 15.00
N VAL A 89 -4.85 20.85 16.03
CA VAL A 89 -6.18 20.23 16.08
C VAL A 89 -7.11 20.91 17.09
N ARG A 90 -8.13 21.59 16.59
CA ARG A 90 -9.10 22.38 17.38
C ARG A 90 -10.49 21.74 17.47
N GLY A 91 -10.75 20.73 16.65
CA GLY A 91 -12.03 20.06 16.53
C GLY A 91 -12.01 18.90 15.53
N PRO A 92 -13.17 18.25 15.26
CA PRO A 92 -13.25 17.07 14.42
C PRO A 92 -12.70 17.30 13.01
N GLN A 93 -13.02 18.43 12.37
CA GLN A 93 -12.56 18.74 11.00
C GLN A 93 -11.03 18.83 10.92
N THR A 94 -10.40 19.54 11.87
CA THR A 94 -8.94 19.64 11.93
C THR A 94 -8.28 18.33 12.34
N ALA A 95 -8.96 17.46 13.10
CA ALA A 95 -8.44 16.13 13.46
C ALA A 95 -8.39 15.23 12.22
N LYS A 96 -9.41 15.33 11.36
CA LYS A 96 -9.46 14.64 10.07
C LYS A 96 -8.40 15.15 9.10
N PHE A 97 -8.24 16.47 9.01
CA PHE A 97 -7.16 17.06 8.21
C PHE A 97 -5.77 16.63 8.71
N PHE A 98 -5.56 16.60 10.02
CA PHE A 98 -4.34 16.09 10.62
C PHE A 98 -4.11 14.60 10.29
N THR A 99 -5.16 13.79 10.37
CA THR A 99 -5.12 12.38 10.00
C THR A 99 -4.68 12.21 8.54
N TRP A 100 -5.29 12.97 7.64
CA TRP A 100 -4.94 12.96 6.22
C TRP A 100 -3.48 13.36 5.99
N MET A 101 -3.02 14.45 6.62
CA MET A 101 -1.61 14.86 6.57
C MET A 101 -0.67 13.75 7.06
N MET A 102 -1.04 13.06 8.14
CA MET A 102 -0.19 12.02 8.70
C MET A 102 -0.11 10.80 7.80
N GLY A 103 -1.21 10.44 7.15
CA GLY A 103 -1.21 9.42 6.11
C GLY A 103 -0.27 9.78 4.96
N LEU A 104 -0.30 11.03 4.49
CA LEU A 104 0.61 11.51 3.44
C LEU A 104 2.08 11.55 3.86
N ILE A 105 2.38 11.72 5.16
CA ILE A 105 3.76 11.73 5.67
C ILE A 105 4.29 10.30 5.84
N PHE A 106 3.45 9.37 6.27
CA PHE A 106 3.79 7.97 6.50
C PHE A 106 3.42 7.06 5.32
N HIS A 107 3.36 7.61 4.10
CA HIS A 107 2.87 6.96 2.88
C HIS A 107 3.87 5.91 2.33
N GLN A 108 4.20 4.88 3.11
CA GLN A 108 4.94 3.71 2.62
C GLN A 108 4.04 2.74 1.82
N GLY A 109 2.72 2.81 2.01
CA GLY A 109 1.76 1.83 1.50
C GLY A 109 1.56 0.62 2.43
N GLY A 110 0.46 -0.09 2.23
CA GLY A 110 0.14 -1.32 2.96
C GLY A 110 0.03 -1.16 4.48
N THR A 111 0.20 -2.28 5.20
CA THR A 111 -0.03 -2.40 6.65
C THR A 111 0.80 -1.43 7.51
N ILE A 112 1.96 -1.01 7.03
CA ILE A 112 2.89 -0.19 7.80
C ILE A 112 2.36 1.22 7.91
N SER A 113 1.97 1.78 6.75
CA SER A 113 1.41 3.11 6.66
C SER A 113 0.14 3.21 7.50
N THR A 114 -0.70 2.16 7.47
CA THR A 114 -1.94 2.14 8.24
C THR A 114 -1.70 2.02 9.75
N VAL A 115 -0.80 1.13 10.18
CA VAL A 115 -0.47 0.95 11.60
C VAL A 115 0.21 2.20 12.18
N LEU A 116 1.19 2.77 11.47
CA LEU A 116 1.95 3.93 11.95
C LEU A 116 1.07 5.19 12.00
N THR A 117 0.30 5.44 10.95
CA THR A 117 -0.65 6.55 10.91
C THR A 117 -1.71 6.36 11.98
N GLY A 118 -2.35 5.18 12.02
CA GLY A 118 -3.41 4.85 12.97
C GLY A 118 -2.97 5.01 14.43
N ALA A 119 -1.82 4.48 14.81
CA ALA A 119 -1.28 4.62 16.16
C ALA A 119 -0.98 6.08 16.54
N THR A 120 -0.60 6.90 15.57
CA THR A 120 -0.29 8.32 15.75
C THR A 120 -1.54 9.19 15.91
N VAL A 121 -2.55 8.94 15.08
CA VAL A 121 -3.73 9.82 14.97
C VAL A 121 -4.86 9.43 15.94
N ARG A 122 -4.92 8.16 16.37
CA ARG A 122 -6.01 7.63 17.19
C ARG A 122 -6.27 8.43 18.48
N PRO A 123 -5.28 8.78 19.31
CA PRO A 123 -5.55 9.54 20.55
C PRO A 123 -6.18 10.92 20.28
N ILE A 124 -5.85 11.53 19.14
CA ILE A 124 -6.39 12.82 18.72
C ILE A 124 -7.82 12.65 18.20
N ALA A 125 -8.04 11.64 17.37
CA ALA A 125 -9.36 11.34 16.80
C ALA A 125 -10.38 11.02 17.90
N ASP A 126 -9.99 10.17 18.86
CA ASP A 126 -10.83 9.79 20.01
C ASP A 126 -11.20 11.03 20.86
N LYS A 127 -10.23 11.91 21.15
CA LYS A 127 -10.45 13.15 21.91
C LYS A 127 -11.45 14.09 21.23
N HIS A 128 -11.51 14.09 19.90
CA HIS A 128 -12.39 14.94 19.11
C HIS A 128 -13.62 14.19 18.55
N ASN A 129 -13.94 13.01 19.09
CA ASN A 129 -15.11 12.22 18.70
C ASN A 129 -15.21 11.94 17.19
N VAL A 130 -14.08 11.69 16.53
CA VAL A 130 -14.06 11.18 15.15
C VAL A 130 -14.35 9.68 15.21
N SER A 131 -15.24 9.17 14.36
CA SER A 131 -15.59 7.75 14.38
C SER A 131 -14.41 6.89 13.93
N HIS A 132 -14.34 5.65 14.44
CA HIS A 132 -13.26 4.72 14.09
C HIS A 132 -13.34 4.32 12.61
N GLU A 133 -14.54 4.26 12.04
CA GLU A 133 -14.80 3.97 10.63
C GLU A 133 -14.29 5.09 9.73
N GLU A 134 -14.59 6.36 10.07
CA GLU A 134 -14.09 7.51 9.32
C GLU A 134 -12.57 7.63 9.43
N LEU A 135 -12.01 7.35 10.62
CA LEU A 135 -10.57 7.28 10.83
C LEU A 135 -9.91 6.19 9.99
N ALA A 136 -10.45 4.97 10.03
CA ALA A 136 -9.94 3.85 9.26
C ALA A 136 -10.00 4.12 7.75
N TYR A 137 -11.10 4.72 7.27
CA TYR A 137 -11.24 5.11 5.87
C TYR A 137 -10.16 6.12 5.45
N MET A 138 -9.91 7.17 6.22
CA MET A 138 -8.88 8.15 5.89
C MET A 138 -7.48 7.54 5.92
N VAL A 139 -7.18 6.73 6.94
CA VAL A 139 -5.88 6.05 7.07
C VAL A 139 -5.62 5.10 5.91
N ASP A 140 -6.62 4.32 5.50
CA ASP A 140 -6.52 3.41 4.35
C ASP A 140 -6.40 4.17 3.02
N SER A 141 -7.25 5.19 2.81
CA SER A 141 -7.25 6.03 1.60
C SER A 141 -5.97 6.84 1.41
N THR A 142 -5.20 7.06 2.48
CA THR A 142 -3.90 7.75 2.43
C THR A 142 -2.70 6.82 2.53
N ALA A 143 -2.91 5.51 2.68
CA ALA A 143 -1.84 4.52 2.71
C ALA A 143 -1.36 4.20 1.30
N SER A 144 -1.93 3.17 0.66
CA SER A 144 -1.52 2.72 -0.66
C SER A 144 -1.73 3.76 -1.77
N PRO A 145 -2.83 4.53 -1.80
CA PRO A 145 -3.05 5.53 -2.85
C PRO A 145 -1.96 6.60 -2.88
N ALA A 146 -1.70 7.23 -1.73
CA ALA A 146 -0.65 8.24 -1.62
C ALA A 146 0.74 7.66 -1.90
N ALA A 147 0.99 6.40 -1.52
CA ALA A 147 2.24 5.71 -1.81
C ALA A 147 2.52 5.59 -3.32
N THR A 148 1.49 5.43 -4.14
CA THR A 148 1.63 5.40 -5.61
C THR A 148 1.76 6.78 -6.26
N LEU A 149 1.41 7.86 -5.56
CA LEU A 149 1.45 9.23 -6.07
C LEU A 149 2.72 9.99 -5.65
N ILE A 150 3.20 9.76 -4.43
CA ILE A 150 4.33 10.49 -3.85
C ILE A 150 5.60 9.62 -3.94
N PRO A 151 6.56 9.95 -4.82
CA PRO A 151 7.68 9.08 -5.22
C PRO A 151 8.87 9.06 -4.24
N PHE A 152 8.61 9.16 -2.94
CA PHE A 152 9.62 9.11 -1.88
C PHE A 152 9.63 7.76 -1.15
N ASN A 153 9.28 6.68 -1.86
CA ASN A 153 9.18 5.31 -1.35
C ASN A 153 9.61 4.30 -2.44
N VAL A 154 9.28 3.01 -2.26
CA VAL A 154 9.70 1.93 -3.18
C VAL A 154 8.86 1.83 -4.47
N TRP A 155 7.70 2.49 -4.54
CA TRP A 155 6.76 2.34 -5.66
C TRP A 155 7.31 2.69 -7.05
N PRO A 156 8.12 3.74 -7.24
CA PRO A 156 8.73 4.03 -8.55
C PRO A 156 9.58 2.87 -9.07
N PHE A 157 10.30 2.18 -8.18
CA PHE A 157 11.11 1.02 -8.53
C PHE A 157 10.26 -0.22 -8.76
N TYR A 158 9.22 -0.42 -7.94
CA TYR A 158 8.30 -1.55 -8.11
C TYR A 158 7.57 -1.47 -9.46
N VAL A 159 6.91 -0.34 -9.75
CA VAL A 159 6.23 -0.12 -11.03
C VAL A 159 7.25 -0.16 -12.18
N GLY A 160 8.42 0.47 -12.00
CA GLY A 160 9.50 0.41 -12.98
C GLY A 160 9.92 -1.02 -13.32
N GLY A 161 10.07 -1.89 -12.32
CA GLY A 161 10.41 -3.29 -12.50
C GLY A 161 9.31 -4.13 -13.16
N LEU A 162 8.05 -3.71 -13.07
CA LEU A 162 6.93 -4.36 -13.76
C LEU A 162 6.86 -3.99 -15.26
N VAL A 163 7.30 -2.79 -15.62
CA VAL A 163 7.19 -2.27 -17.00
C VAL A 163 8.48 -2.39 -17.80
N ILE A 164 9.64 -2.55 -17.15
CA ILE A 164 10.92 -2.71 -17.84
C ILE A 164 10.89 -3.94 -18.75
N GLY A 165 11.34 -3.77 -19.99
CA GLY A 165 11.34 -4.81 -21.03
C GLY A 165 9.96 -5.14 -21.62
N THR A 166 8.88 -4.52 -21.14
CA THR A 166 7.52 -4.75 -21.69
C THR A 166 7.25 -3.98 -22.97
N LEU A 167 7.96 -2.87 -23.19
CA LEU A 167 7.86 -2.00 -24.36
C LEU A 167 9.27 -1.72 -24.92
N PRO A 168 9.43 -1.57 -26.26
CA PRO A 168 10.75 -1.35 -26.88
C PRO A 168 11.49 -0.08 -26.41
N PHE A 169 10.79 0.86 -25.79
CA PHE A 169 11.36 2.11 -25.28
C PHE A 169 11.55 2.12 -23.75
N LEU A 170 11.26 1.01 -23.07
CA LEU A 170 11.43 0.82 -21.61
C LEU A 170 12.49 -0.25 -21.33
N GLU A 171 13.69 -0.11 -21.87
CA GLU A 171 14.75 -1.11 -21.74
C GLU A 171 15.59 -0.92 -20.49
N THR A 172 15.62 0.30 -19.96
CA THR A 172 16.46 0.67 -18.80
C THR A 172 15.61 1.01 -17.58
N THR A 173 16.21 0.84 -16.41
CA THR A 173 15.62 1.26 -15.13
C THR A 173 15.28 2.75 -15.14
N GLN A 174 16.14 3.57 -15.74
CA GLN A 174 15.93 5.02 -15.82
C GLN A 174 14.70 5.38 -16.67
N GLN A 175 14.51 4.72 -17.81
CA GLN A 175 13.33 4.91 -18.65
C GLN A 175 12.06 4.47 -17.93
N SER A 176 12.11 3.36 -17.21
CA SER A 176 10.95 2.82 -16.47
C SER A 176 10.55 3.71 -15.28
N ILE A 177 11.53 4.31 -14.60
CA ILE A 177 11.27 5.33 -13.57
C ILE A 177 10.69 6.60 -14.21
N SER A 178 11.24 7.07 -15.34
CA SER A 178 10.69 8.23 -16.06
C SER A 178 9.24 8.00 -16.49
N PHE A 179 8.93 6.77 -16.93
CA PHE A 179 7.56 6.35 -17.24
C PHE A 179 6.64 6.41 -16.01
N PHE A 180 7.11 5.97 -14.84
CA PHE A 180 6.34 6.12 -13.61
C PHE A 180 5.95 7.58 -13.36
N PHE A 181 6.89 8.52 -13.48
CA PHE A 181 6.61 9.95 -13.31
C PHE A 181 5.64 10.50 -14.36
N SER A 182 5.75 10.08 -15.62
CA SER A 182 4.82 10.51 -16.67
C SER A 182 3.44 9.88 -16.54
N ALA A 183 3.32 8.76 -15.82
CA ALA A 183 2.05 8.10 -15.52
C ALA A 183 1.29 8.74 -14.35
N LEU A 184 1.95 9.52 -13.48
CA LEU A 184 1.32 10.15 -12.30
C LEU A 184 0.03 10.92 -12.61
N PRO A 185 -0.07 11.76 -13.67
CA PRO A 185 -1.31 12.48 -13.98
C PRO A 185 -2.49 11.58 -14.35
N TYR A 186 -2.22 10.33 -14.73
CA TYR A 186 -3.22 9.34 -15.10
C TYR A 186 -3.56 8.38 -13.94
N ASN A 187 -2.94 8.58 -12.77
CA ASN A 187 -3.23 7.81 -11.57
C ASN A 187 -4.40 8.46 -10.81
N PHE A 188 -5.62 8.01 -11.12
CA PHE A 188 -6.88 8.56 -10.59
C PHE A 188 -7.28 8.04 -9.20
N TYR A 189 -6.30 7.61 -8.40
CA TYR A 189 -6.56 7.26 -7.01
C TYR A 189 -6.91 8.49 -6.16
#